data_AF-A0A654EKU8-F1
#
_entry.id   AF-A0A654EKU8-F1
#
_cell.length_a   1.000
_cell.length_b   1.000
_cell.length_c   1.000
_cell.angle_alpha   90.00
_cell.angle_beta   90.00
_cell.angle_gamma   90.00
#
_symmetry.space_group_name_H-M   'P 1'
#
loop_
_entity.id
_entity.type
_entity.pdbx_description
1 polymer ?
#
loop_
_entity_poly.entity_id
_entity_poly.type
_entity_poly.pdbx_seq_one_letter_code
_entity_poly.pdbx_strand_id
1 'polypeptide(L)'
;MVDPYLVKRSNIHFHYIESLGIDLIIGGNGFIWVGEHVQEQDPMIVDNKMIKRSPLETQKSIVRIGNAIRALSNQGFTLTLEVIMETINLSNMENIDVHDMLGSEFHVFLAENEAERRIRPAYRKNVKAPSKAFVMFFFVARWT
;
A
#
# COMPACT_ATOMS: atom_id res chain seq x y z
N MET A 1 14.92 5.58 2.36
CA MET A 1 14.60 6.97 1.95
C MET A 1 13.96 6.91 0.59
N VAL A 2 12.90 7.68 0.38
CA VAL A 2 12.14 7.73 -0.87
C VAL A 2 12.03 9.17 -1.35
N ASP A 3 11.83 9.37 -2.65
CA ASP A 3 11.68 10.72 -3.20
C ASP A 3 10.42 11.39 -2.61
N PRO A 4 10.51 12.61 -2.05
CA PRO A 4 9.38 13.27 -1.38
C PRO A 4 8.17 13.46 -2.28
N TYR A 5 8.37 13.55 -3.60
CA TYR A 5 7.31 13.68 -4.59
C TYR A 5 6.39 12.46 -4.65
N LEU A 6 6.88 11.27 -4.28
CA LEU A 6 6.08 10.05 -4.25
C LEU A 6 5.14 10.01 -3.05
N VAL A 7 5.42 10.79 -2.00
CA VAL A 7 4.59 10.84 -0.80
C VAL A 7 3.40 11.78 -1.03
N LYS A 8 2.19 11.22 -1.02
CA LYS A 8 0.97 12.02 -1.12
C LYS A 8 0.81 12.85 0.14
N ARG A 9 0.58 14.16 -0.02
CA ARG A 9 0.23 15.04 1.11
C ARG A 9 -1.11 14.59 1.71
N SER A 10 -1.09 14.31 3.00
CA SER A 10 -2.22 13.87 3.82
C SER A 10 -2.16 14.64 5.14
N ASN A 11 -3.29 14.85 5.80
CA ASN A 11 -3.31 15.40 7.16
C ASN A 11 -3.00 14.34 8.23
N ILE A 12 -3.06 13.06 7.86
CA ILE A 12 -2.78 11.91 8.71
C ILE A 12 -1.51 11.25 8.19
N HIS A 13 -0.47 11.27 9.01
CA HIS A 13 0.84 10.68 8.72
C HIS A 13 1.16 9.47 9.61
N PHE A 14 0.44 9.32 10.71
CA PHE A 14 0.58 8.23 11.67
C PHE A 14 -0.51 7.20 11.42
N HIS A 15 -0.11 5.96 11.18
CA HIS A 15 -1.01 4.88 10.88
C HIS A 15 -0.69 3.69 11.78
N TYR A 16 -1.67 3.29 12.59
CA TYR A 16 -1.59 2.05 13.35
C TYR A 16 -2.29 0.93 12.56
N ILE A 17 -1.52 -0.10 12.20
CA ILE A 17 -2.04 -1.27 11.48
C ILE A 17 -2.33 -2.35 12.53
N GLU A 18 -3.55 -2.36 13.06
CA GLU A 18 -4.03 -3.33 14.06
C GLU A 18 -3.77 -4.78 13.65
N SER A 19 -3.98 -5.09 12.38
CA SER A 19 -3.79 -6.43 11.84
C SER A 19 -2.34 -6.88 11.84
N LEU A 20 -1.37 -5.96 12.00
CA LEU A 20 0.06 -6.28 12.06
C LEU A 20 0.70 -5.97 13.41
N GLY A 21 0.05 -5.16 14.25
CA GLY A 21 0.66 -4.61 15.47
C GLY A 21 1.84 -3.69 15.15
N ILE A 22 1.76 -2.95 14.05
CA ILE A 22 2.84 -2.10 13.54
C ILE A 22 2.35 -0.66 13.41
N ASP A 23 3.21 0.27 13.85
CA ASP A 23 3.09 1.69 13.59
C ASP A 23 3.87 2.07 12.33
N LEU A 24 3.17 2.71 11.40
CA LEU A 24 3.70 3.21 10.15
C LEU A 24 3.57 4.74 10.12
N ILE A 25 4.69 5.43 9.98
CA ILE A 25 4.74 6.90 9.88
C ILE A 25 5.23 7.28 8.49
N ILE A 26 4.39 7.96 7.72
CA ILE A 26 4.70 8.41 6.36
C ILE A 26 4.97 9.92 6.38
N GLY A 27 6.23 10.31 6.55
CA GLY A 27 6.65 11.70 6.54
C GLY A 27 6.57 12.32 5.15
N GLY A 28 5.98 13.52 5.04
CA GLY A 28 5.88 14.27 3.77
C GLY A 28 7.22 14.71 3.18
N ASN A 29 8.32 14.49 3.91
CA ASN A 29 9.71 14.72 3.50
C ASN A 29 10.38 13.49 2.87
N GLY A 30 9.64 12.40 2.62
CA GLY A 30 10.20 11.17 2.06
C GLY A 30 10.87 10.25 3.08
N PHE A 31 10.76 10.55 4.38
CA PHE A 31 11.15 9.64 5.45
C PHE A 31 9.94 8.85 5.92
N ILE A 32 10.06 7.52 5.82
CA ILE A 32 9.03 6.60 6.26
C ILE A 32 9.62 5.75 7.39
N TRP A 33 8.92 5.69 8.52
CA TRP A 33 9.32 4.90 9.69
C TRP A 33 8.32 3.76 9.89
N VAL A 34 8.85 2.59 10.24
CA VAL A 34 8.09 1.36 10.46
C VAL A 34 8.60 0.75 11.75
N GLY A 35 7.72 0.47 12.70
CA GLY A 35 8.09 -0.13 13.98
C GLY A 35 6.97 -0.92 14.62
N GLU A 36 7.32 -1.81 15.55
CA GLU A 36 6.34 -2.50 16.38
C GLU A 36 5.56 -1.49 17.23
N HIS A 37 4.25 -1.68 17.33
CA HIS A 37 3.40 -0.85 18.17
C HIS A 37 3.66 -1.17 19.64
N VAL A 38 4.13 -0.17 20.39
CA VAL A 38 4.34 -0.29 21.83
C VAL A 38 3.12 0.29 22.53
N GLN A 39 2.26 -0.59 23.06
CA GLN A 39 1.18 -0.18 23.95
C GLN A 39 1.76 0.07 25.34
N GLU A 40 1.61 1.29 25.87
CA GLU A 40 1.88 1.57 27.29
C GLU A 40 0.85 0.81 28.12
N GLN A 41 1.26 -0.33 28.70
CA GLN A 41 0.40 -1.07 29.62
C GLN A 41 0.40 -0.37 30.98
N ASP A 42 -0.76 0.11 31.40
CA ASP A 42 -1.06 0.38 32.80
C ASP A 42 -0.85 -0.94 33.59
N PRO A 43 -0.04 -0.97 34.67
CA PRO A 43 0.43 -2.21 35.30
C PRO A 43 -0.66 -3.03 36.03
N MET A 44 -1.96 -2.70 35.88
CA MET A 44 -3.07 -3.27 36.65
C MET A 44 -4.06 -4.15 35.88
N ILE A 45 -3.76 -4.61 34.66
CA ILE A 45 -4.62 -5.60 33.98
C ILE A 45 -3.81 -6.84 33.58
N VAL A 46 -3.96 -7.88 34.41
CA VAL A 46 -3.56 -9.25 34.09
C VAL A 46 -4.64 -9.84 33.17
N ASP A 47 -4.19 -10.48 32.10
CA ASP A 47 -4.96 -11.26 31.13
C ASP A 47 -5.86 -10.48 30.15
N ASN A 48 -5.23 -9.98 29.09
CA ASN A 48 -5.77 -10.24 27.76
C ASN A 48 -4.62 -10.49 26.78
N LYS A 49 -4.38 -11.77 26.47
CA LYS A 49 -3.50 -12.24 25.38
C LYS A 49 -4.12 -11.91 24.02
N MET A 50 -4.37 -10.64 23.72
CA MET A 50 -4.61 -10.22 22.34
C MET A 50 -3.25 -10.24 21.62
N ILE A 51 -2.89 -11.44 21.15
CA ILE A 51 -1.93 -11.70 20.09
C ILE A 51 -0.61 -10.94 20.25
N LYS A 52 0.20 -11.28 21.28
CA LYS A 52 1.65 -11.10 21.13
C LYS A 52 2.07 -12.02 19.97
N ARG A 53 2.16 -11.46 18.76
CA ARG A 53 2.82 -12.15 17.65
C ARG A 53 4.22 -12.50 18.11
N SER A 54 4.73 -13.65 17.66
CA SER A 54 6.13 -13.94 17.93
C SER A 54 6.96 -12.78 17.34
N PRO A 55 8.01 -12.33 18.03
CA PRO A 55 8.85 -11.24 17.53
C PRO A 55 9.31 -11.44 16.07
N LEU A 56 9.43 -12.70 15.65
CA LEU A 56 9.80 -13.11 14.30
C LEU A 56 8.74 -12.73 13.25
N GLU A 57 7.45 -12.89 13.53
CA GLU A 57 6.38 -12.57 12.57
C GLU A 57 6.20 -11.05 12.41
N THR A 58 6.34 -10.30 13.50
CA THR A 58 6.36 -8.82 13.45
C THR A 58 7.58 -8.33 12.67
N GLN A 59 8.77 -8.90 12.91
CA GLN A 59 9.97 -8.54 12.16
C GLN A 59 9.84 -8.82 10.66
N LYS A 60 9.33 -10.00 10.27
CA LYS A 60 9.07 -10.30 8.85
C LYS A 60 8.10 -9.30 8.22
N SER A 61 7.06 -8.91 8.95
CA SER A 61 6.09 -7.91 8.49
C SER A 61 6.73 -6.54 8.28
N ILE A 62 7.60 -6.10 9.20
CA ILE A 62 8.38 -4.85 9.08
C ILE A 62 9.26 -4.89 7.82
N VAL A 63 10.01 -5.98 7.61
CA VAL A 63 10.88 -6.11 6.42
C VAL A 63 10.04 -6.15 5.14
N ARG A 64 8.91 -6.86 5.14
CA ARG A 64 7.96 -6.91 4.02
C ARG A 64 7.41 -5.52 3.68
N ILE A 65 7.04 -4.71 4.67
CA ILE A 65 6.63 -3.30 4.49
C ILE A 65 7.78 -2.48 3.89
N GLY A 66 9.00 -2.63 4.41
CA GLY A 66 10.18 -1.94 3.89
C GLY A 66 10.46 -2.26 2.43
N ASN A 67 10.37 -3.54 2.07
CA ASN A 67 10.56 -4.00 0.70
C ASN A 67 9.44 -3.53 -0.23
N ALA A 68 8.19 -3.55 0.22
CA ALA A 68 7.05 -2.97 -0.50
C ALA A 68 7.27 -1.49 -0.82
N ILE A 69 7.63 -0.68 0.18
CA ILE A 69 7.92 0.76 0.00
C ILE A 69 9.05 0.95 -1.02
N ARG A 70 10.11 0.14 -0.95
CA ARG A 70 11.24 0.25 -1.87
C ARG A 70 10.87 -0.15 -3.29
N ALA A 71 10.12 -1.22 -3.48
CA ALA A 71 9.64 -1.67 -4.80
C ALA A 71 8.75 -0.60 -5.44
N LEU A 72 7.78 -0.05 -4.68
CA LEU A 72 6.92 1.04 -5.13
C LEU A 72 7.71 2.30 -5.50
N SER A 73 8.71 2.65 -4.68
CA SER A 73 9.57 3.81 -4.94
C SER A 73 10.40 3.64 -6.21
N ASN A 74 10.93 2.45 -6.47
CA ASN A 74 11.73 2.17 -7.66
C ASN A 74 10.91 2.32 -8.95
N GLN A 75 9.60 2.07 -8.89
CA GLN A 75 8.68 2.24 -10.02
C GLN A 75 8.07 3.65 -10.12
N GLY A 76 8.40 4.54 -9.18
CA GLY A 76 7.87 5.90 -9.14
C GLY A 76 6.37 5.96 -8.82
N PHE A 77 5.85 4.98 -8.08
CA PHE A 77 4.45 4.96 -7.68
C PHE A 77 4.22 5.80 -6.43
N THR A 78 3.01 6.34 -6.30
CA THR A 78 2.64 7.13 -5.13
C THR A 78 2.54 6.26 -3.88
N LEU A 79 3.15 6.70 -2.79
CA LEU A 79 3.21 6.04 -1.51
C LEU A 79 2.06 6.55 -0.64
N THR A 80 0.98 5.77 -0.57
CA THR A 80 -0.12 5.95 0.38
C THR A 80 -0.27 4.69 1.22
N LEU A 81 -0.90 4.79 2.39
CA LEU A 81 -1.19 3.62 3.24
C LEU A 81 -1.91 2.52 2.44
N GLU A 82 -2.91 2.90 1.64
CA GLU A 82 -3.68 1.96 0.81
C GLU A 82 -2.79 1.18 -0.16
N VAL A 83 -1.91 1.86 -0.89
CA VAL A 83 -1.00 1.23 -1.86
C VAL A 83 0.00 0.31 -1.16
N ILE A 84 0.53 0.72 -0.01
CA ILE A 84 1.47 -0.07 0.78
C ILE A 84 0.78 -1.35 1.29
N MET A 85 -0.42 -1.23 1.86
CA MET A 85 -1.18 -2.37 2.36
C MET A 85 -1.58 -3.33 1.24
N GLU A 86 -2.01 -2.81 0.10
CA GLU A 86 -2.34 -3.61 -1.08
C GLU A 86 -1.11 -4.38 -1.58
N THR A 87 0.06 -3.73 -1.63
CA THR A 87 1.32 -4.36 -2.01
C THR A 87 1.72 -5.51 -1.09
N ILE A 88 1.54 -5.34 0.22
CA ILE A 88 1.82 -6.40 1.21
C ILE A 88 0.86 -7.57 1.00
N ASN A 89 -0.43 -7.27 0.77
CA ASN A 89 -1.43 -8.30 0.51
C ASN A 89 -1.12 -9.06 -0.78
N LEU A 90 -0.70 -8.39 -1.86
CA LEU A 90 -0.27 -9.05 -3.10
C LEU A 90 0.92 -9.98 -2.85
N SER A 91 1.93 -9.52 -2.12
CA SER A 91 3.07 -10.37 -1.75
C SER A 91 2.66 -11.59 -0.93
N ASN A 92 1.62 -11.49 -0.10
CA ASN A 92 1.05 -12.63 0.64
C ASN A 92 0.24 -13.56 -0.29
N MET A 93 -0.56 -13.01 -1.21
CA MET A 93 -1.41 -13.76 -2.12
C MET A 93 -0.60 -14.57 -3.14
N GLU A 94 0.43 -13.94 -3.72
CA GLU A 94 1.35 -14.58 -4.66
C GLU A 94 2.43 -15.43 -3.96
N ASN A 95 2.37 -15.53 -2.62
CA ASN A 95 3.31 -16.30 -1.80
C ASN A 95 4.79 -15.97 -2.08
N ILE A 96 5.08 -14.69 -2.32
CA ILE A 96 6.43 -14.21 -2.61
C ILE A 96 7.20 -14.07 -1.30
N ASP A 97 8.40 -14.65 -1.26
CA ASP A 97 9.28 -14.50 -0.11
C ASP A 97 9.78 -13.06 0.02
N VAL A 98 10.04 -12.63 1.25
CA VAL A 98 10.48 -11.27 1.54
C VAL A 98 11.76 -10.91 0.78
N HIS A 99 12.66 -11.88 0.59
CA HIS A 99 13.92 -11.69 -0.14
C HIS A 99 13.71 -11.52 -1.66
N ASP A 100 12.64 -12.07 -2.20
CA ASP A 100 12.33 -12.04 -3.64
C ASP A 100 11.49 -10.83 -4.06
N MET A 101 10.94 -10.08 -3.09
CA MET A 101 10.13 -8.88 -3.34
C MET A 101 10.85 -7.75 -4.09
N LEU A 102 12.18 -7.77 -4.20
CA LEU A 102 12.93 -6.76 -4.99
C LEU A 102 13.32 -7.29 -6.37
N GLY A 103 12.88 -8.50 -6.72
CA GLY A 103 13.08 -9.13 -8.02
C GLY A 103 12.21 -8.53 -9.11
N SER A 104 12.60 -8.77 -10.36
CA SER A 104 11.88 -8.29 -11.54
C SER A 104 10.46 -8.85 -11.65
N GLU A 105 10.24 -10.09 -11.23
CA GLU A 105 8.92 -10.73 -11.26
C GLU A 105 7.92 -9.97 -10.40
N PHE A 106 8.29 -9.63 -9.16
CA PHE A 106 7.41 -8.84 -8.29
C PHE A 106 7.17 -7.43 -8.83
N HIS A 107 8.19 -6.79 -9.42
CA HIS A 107 8.01 -5.49 -10.06
C HIS A 107 6.97 -5.55 -11.20
N VAL A 108 6.96 -6.61 -12.02
CA VAL A 108 5.93 -6.76 -13.06
C VAL A 108 4.54 -6.85 -12.43
N PHE A 109 4.36 -7.69 -11.40
CA PHE A 109 3.09 -7.82 -10.69
C PHE A 109 2.62 -6.49 -10.06
N LEU A 110 3.52 -5.70 -9.48
CA LEU A 110 3.18 -4.39 -8.94
C LEU A 110 2.71 -3.42 -10.01
N ALA A 111 3.37 -3.41 -11.18
CA ALA A 111 2.99 -2.56 -12.28
C ALA A 111 1.62 -2.93 -12.85
N GLU A 112 1.33 -4.23 -12.98
CA GLU A 112 0.03 -4.74 -13.41
C GLU A 112 -1.07 -4.34 -12.42
N ASN A 113 -0.88 -4.60 -11.13
CA ASN A 113 -1.88 -4.23 -10.12
C ASN A 113 -2.09 -2.71 -10.05
N GLU A 114 -1.03 -1.89 -10.16
CA GLU A 114 -1.18 -0.43 -10.18
C GLU A 114 -1.90 0.04 -11.46
N ALA A 115 -1.67 -0.59 -12.61
CA ALA A 115 -2.43 -0.30 -13.82
C ALA A 115 -3.92 -0.63 -13.62
N GLU A 116 -4.23 -1.79 -13.02
CA GLU A 116 -5.61 -2.15 -12.66
C GLU A 116 -6.23 -1.13 -11.70
N ARG A 117 -5.51 -0.64 -10.69
CA ARG A 117 -6.01 0.39 -9.77
C ARG A 117 -6.39 1.69 -10.48
N ARG A 118 -5.64 2.08 -11.51
CA ARG A 118 -5.91 3.30 -12.30
C ARG A 118 -7.07 3.14 -13.27
N ILE A 119 -7.29 1.91 -13.75
CA ILE A 119 -8.37 1.56 -14.66
C ILE A 119 -9.66 1.26 -13.89
N ARG A 120 -9.56 0.75 -12.65
CA ARG A 120 -10.70 0.53 -11.75
C ARG A 120 -11.46 1.86 -11.64
N PRO A 121 -12.73 1.92 -12.07
CA PRO A 121 -13.49 3.14 -11.98
C PRO A 121 -13.65 3.46 -10.50
N ALA A 122 -12.95 4.50 -10.03
CA ALA A 122 -13.28 5.15 -8.77
C ALA A 122 -14.78 5.39 -8.81
N TYR A 123 -15.52 4.77 -7.88
CA TYR A 123 -16.97 4.75 -7.86
C TYR A 123 -17.49 6.17 -8.09
N ARG A 124 -17.93 6.44 -9.32
CA ARG A 124 -18.49 7.73 -9.73
C ARG A 124 -19.79 7.81 -8.95
N LYS A 125 -19.79 8.55 -7.82
CA LYS A 125 -21.03 8.89 -7.10
C LYS A 125 -21.99 9.44 -8.16
N ASN A 126 -23.01 8.64 -8.49
CA ASN A 126 -24.19 8.97 -9.27
C ASN A 126 -23.99 9.86 -10.51
N VAL A 127 -23.55 9.28 -11.63
CA VAL A 127 -24.03 9.72 -12.95
C VAL A 127 -24.30 8.48 -13.77
N LYS A 128 -25.56 8.30 -14.19
CA LYS A 128 -25.99 7.23 -15.12
C LYS A 128 -25.00 7.16 -16.28
N ALA A 129 -24.45 5.96 -16.51
CA ALA A 129 -23.63 5.70 -17.68
C ALA A 129 -24.42 6.06 -18.95
N PRO A 130 -23.87 6.86 -19.89
CA PRO A 130 -24.50 6.97 -21.20
C PRO A 130 -24.40 5.61 -21.89
N SER A 131 -25.47 5.25 -22.61
CA SER A 131 -25.56 3.98 -23.32
C SER A 131 -24.39 3.78 -24.28
N LYS A 132 -24.11 2.52 -24.63
CA LYS A 132 -22.99 2.07 -25.49
C LYS A 132 -22.87 2.82 -26.84
N ALA A 133 -23.85 3.63 -27.23
CA ALA A 133 -23.80 4.50 -28.41
C ALA A 133 -22.83 5.70 -28.26
N PHE A 134 -22.49 6.14 -27.05
CA PHE A 134 -21.68 7.36 -26.86
C PHE A 134 -20.17 7.14 -27.02
N VAL A 135 -19.69 5.89 -26.83
CA VAL A 135 -18.26 5.55 -26.98
C VAL A 135 -17.81 5.60 -28.45
N MET A 136 -18.74 5.36 -29.40
CA MET A 136 -18.43 5.37 -30.82
C MET A 136 -18.18 6.79 -31.38
N PHE A 137 -18.71 7.84 -30.74
CA PHE A 137 -18.56 9.22 -31.23
C PHE A 137 -17.18 9.83 -30.97
N PHE A 138 -16.46 9.39 -29.92
CA PHE A 138 -15.13 9.93 -29.62
C PHE A 138 -14.03 9.41 -30.55
N PHE A 139 -14.23 8.27 -31.23
CA PHE A 139 -13.20 7.71 -32.09
C PHE A 139 -13.18 8.33 -33.50
N VAL A 140 -14.31 8.89 -33.96
CA VAL A 140 -14.42 9.47 -35.32
C VAL A 140 -13.96 10.94 -35.38
N ALA A 141 -14.07 11.71 -34.29
CA ALA A 141 -13.76 13.15 -34.30
C ALA A 141 -12.27 13.52 -34.14
N ARG A 142 -11.35 12.55 -34.19
CA ARG A 142 -9.89 12.79 -34.09
C ARG A 142 -9.13 12.51 -35.39
N TRP A 143 -9.86 12.28 -36.48
CA TRP A 143 -9.36 12.29 -37.85
C TRP A 143 -10.43 12.88 -38.79
N THR A 144 -10.65 14.19 -38.64
CA THR A 144 -11.13 15.08 -39.70
C THR A 144 -10.34 16.37 -39.61
#